data_AF-A0A840AJ85-F1
#
_entry.id   AF-A0A840AJ85-F1
#
_cell.length_a   1.000
_cell.length_b   1.000
_cell.length_c   1.000
_cell.angle_alpha   90.00
_cell.angle_beta   90.00
_cell.angle_gamma   90.00
#
_symmetry.space_group_name_H-M   'P 1'
#
loop_
_entity.id
_entity.type
_entity.pdbx_description
1 polymer ?
#
loop_
_entity_poly.entity_id
_entity_poly.type
_entity_poly.pdbx_seq_one_letter_code
_entity_poly.pdbx_strand_id
1 'polypeptide(L)'
;MIPKDPAIAAALLERLAALPADKSLDPTELARALAGTDEKAWARLMPSIRRVAVKLAGQGRASILRKGKPVDPATFKGVYRIGGPLAAGIAEPVADTPA
;
A
#
# COMPACT_ATOMS: atom_id res chain seq x y z
N MET A 1 -3.38 -7.35 -20.35
CA MET A 1 -4.15 -6.16 -19.90
C MET A 1 -3.58 -5.70 -18.57
N ILE A 2 -3.14 -4.44 -18.44
CA ILE A 2 -2.63 -3.93 -17.14
C ILE A 2 -3.85 -3.63 -16.26
N PRO A 3 -3.97 -4.19 -15.04
CA PRO A 3 -5.09 -3.89 -14.15
C PRO A 3 -5.12 -2.39 -13.80
N LYS A 4 -6.31 -1.79 -13.87
CA LYS A 4 -6.54 -0.38 -13.54
C LYS A 4 -6.54 -0.16 -12.02
N ASP A 5 -6.33 1.08 -11.58
CA ASP A 5 -6.33 1.47 -10.16
C ASP A 5 -7.46 0.88 -9.29
N PRO A 6 -8.75 0.82 -9.72
CA PRO A 6 -9.80 0.21 -8.90
C PRO A 6 -9.63 -1.29 -8.68
N ALA A 7 -9.11 -2.02 -9.67
CA ALA A 7 -8.84 -3.46 -9.53
C ALA A 7 -7.67 -3.70 -8.56
N ILE A 8 -6.64 -2.84 -8.63
CA ILE A 8 -5.51 -2.87 -7.70
C ILE A 8 -5.99 -2.59 -6.26
N ALA A 9 -6.87 -1.60 -6.08
CA ALA A 9 -7.42 -1.24 -4.78
C ALA A 9 -8.23 -2.39 -4.16
N ALA A 10 -9.09 -3.03 -4.95
CA ALA A 10 -9.87 -4.18 -4.51
C ALA A 10 -8.96 -5.35 -4.08
N ALA A 11 -7.99 -5.72 -4.92
CA ALA A 11 -7.06 -6.80 -4.62
C ALA A 11 -6.18 -6.50 -3.39
N LEU A 12 -5.75 -5.24 -3.21
CA LEU A 12 -5.03 -4.82 -2.01
C LEU A 12 -5.90 -5.01 -0.76
N LEU A 13 -7.13 -4.47 -0.77
CA LEU A 13 -8.03 -4.54 0.38
C LEU A 13 -8.43 -5.98 0.71
N GLU A 14 -8.68 -6.82 -0.29
CA GLU A 14 -9.00 -8.23 -0.12
C GLU A 14 -7.84 -8.97 0.57
N ARG A 15 -6.60 -8.76 0.11
CA ARG A 15 -5.42 -9.35 0.74
C ARG A 15 -5.17 -8.82 2.15
N LEU A 16 -5.36 -7.52 2.37
CA LEU A 16 -5.24 -6.93 3.69
C LEU A 16 -6.32 -7.47 4.65
N ALA A 17 -7.53 -7.73 4.17
CA ALA A 17 -8.60 -8.33 4.96
C ALA A 17 -8.35 -9.81 5.29
N ALA A 18 -7.63 -10.53 4.42
CA ALA A 18 -7.20 -11.91 4.67
C ALA A 18 -6.00 -12.00 5.63
N LEU A 19 -5.26 -10.91 5.82
CA LEU A 19 -4.15 -10.84 6.76
C LEU A 19 -4.65 -10.49 8.17
N PRO A 20 -4.05 -11.04 9.24
CA PRO A 20 -4.35 -10.58 10.60
C PRO A 20 -3.94 -9.12 10.78
N ALA A 21 -4.61 -8.40 11.68
CA ALA A 21 -4.46 -6.95 11.87
C ALA A 21 -3.01 -6.49 12.12
N ASP A 22 -2.17 -7.34 12.71
CA ASP A 22 -0.74 -7.10 12.98
C ASP A 22 0.19 -7.38 11.79
N LYS A 23 -0.35 -7.87 10.67
CA LYS A 23 0.44 -8.20 9.49
C LYS A 23 0.36 -7.10 8.44
N SER A 24 1.37 -7.14 7.58
CA SER A 24 1.49 -6.23 6.45
C SER A 24 1.79 -6.99 5.18
N LEU A 25 1.29 -6.48 4.09
CA LEU A 25 1.43 -6.99 2.74
C LEU A 25 2.68 -6.39 2.10
N ASP A 26 3.43 -7.22 1.38
CA ASP A 26 4.52 -6.76 0.53
C ASP A 26 3.95 -6.27 -0.81
N PRO A 27 4.31 -5.06 -1.27
CA PRO A 27 3.77 -4.52 -2.51
C PRO A 27 4.20 -5.33 -3.74
N THR A 28 5.32 -6.06 -3.67
CA THR A 28 5.79 -6.99 -4.71
C THR A 28 4.90 -8.22 -4.79
N GLU A 29 4.43 -8.73 -3.64
CA GLU A 29 3.51 -9.86 -3.59
C GLU A 29 2.19 -9.52 -4.27
N LEU A 30 1.65 -8.32 -4.00
CA LEU A 30 0.47 -7.84 -4.73
C LEU A 30 0.76 -7.69 -6.23
N ALA A 31 1.91 -7.14 -6.59
CA ALA A 31 2.28 -6.95 -7.99
C ALA A 31 2.39 -8.29 -8.73
N ARG A 32 2.98 -9.32 -8.10
CA ARG A 32 3.05 -10.69 -8.63
C ARG A 32 1.69 -11.35 -8.73
N ALA A 33 0.80 -11.12 -7.76
CA ALA A 33 -0.57 -11.63 -7.83
C ALA A 33 -1.36 -11.05 -9.01
N LEU A 34 -1.09 -9.80 -9.38
CA LEU A 34 -1.80 -9.09 -10.44
C LEU A 34 -1.18 -9.24 -11.84
N ALA A 35 0.16 -9.27 -11.93
CA ALA A 35 0.90 -9.34 -13.19
C ALA A 35 1.62 -10.67 -13.44
N GLY A 36 1.53 -11.63 -12.51
CA GLY A 36 2.21 -12.92 -12.60
C GLY A 36 3.69 -12.86 -12.20
N THR A 37 4.44 -13.87 -12.64
CA THR A 37 5.89 -13.99 -12.36
C THR A 37 6.76 -13.10 -13.25
N ASP A 38 6.18 -12.44 -14.26
CA ASP A 38 6.87 -11.55 -15.19
C ASP A 38 7.38 -10.26 -14.52
N GLU A 39 8.70 -10.18 -14.32
CA GLU A 39 9.37 -9.02 -13.69
C GLU A 39 9.06 -7.68 -14.35
N LYS A 40 9.10 -7.63 -15.67
CA LYS A 40 8.78 -6.41 -16.41
C LYS A 40 7.33 -5.97 -16.19
N ALA A 41 6.41 -6.92 -16.04
CA ALA A 41 5.00 -6.63 -15.87
C ALA A 41 4.70 -6.13 -14.45
N TRP A 42 5.23 -6.80 -13.40
CA TRP A 42 5.01 -6.36 -12.02
C TRP A 42 5.81 -5.10 -11.65
N ALA A 43 6.99 -4.89 -12.24
CA ALA A 43 7.73 -3.62 -12.11
C ALA A 43 6.94 -2.42 -12.67
N ARG A 44 6.18 -2.62 -13.77
CA ARG A 44 5.32 -1.59 -14.35
C ARG A 44 4.07 -1.30 -13.51
N LEU A 45 3.64 -2.25 -12.67
CA LEU A 45 2.52 -2.06 -11.74
C LEU A 45 2.92 -1.34 -10.45
N MET A 46 4.18 -1.41 -10.03
CA MET A 46 4.66 -0.82 -8.77
C MET A 46 4.26 0.67 -8.59
N PRO A 47 4.38 1.56 -9.60
CA PRO A 47 3.95 2.96 -9.45
C PRO A 47 2.44 3.10 -9.22
N SER A 48 1.64 2.27 -9.88
CA SER A 48 0.18 2.25 -9.71
C SER A 48 -0.21 1.71 -8.34
N ILE A 49 0.42 0.61 -7.90
CA ILE A 49 0.22 0.03 -6.56
C ILE A 49 0.58 1.07 -5.48
N ARG A 50 1.72 1.76 -5.64
CA ARG A 50 2.12 2.83 -4.74
C ARG A 50 1.05 3.92 -4.66
N ARG A 51 0.59 4.45 -5.80
CA ARG A 51 -0.43 5.50 -5.84
C ARG A 51 -1.73 5.07 -5.14
N VAL A 52 -2.19 3.85 -5.42
CA VAL A 52 -3.41 3.28 -4.81
C VAL A 52 -3.23 3.09 -3.30
N ALA A 53 -2.10 2.55 -2.86
CA ALA A 53 -1.81 2.36 -1.44
C ALA A 53 -1.75 3.68 -0.69
N VAL A 54 -1.11 4.71 -1.27
CA VAL A 54 -1.08 6.08 -0.72
C VAL A 54 -2.49 6.66 -0.61
N LYS A 55 -3.31 6.51 -1.65
CA LYS A 55 -4.70 6.98 -1.64
C LYS A 55 -5.52 6.30 -0.54
N LEU A 56 -5.39 4.98 -0.39
CA LEU A 56 -6.11 4.22 0.64
C LEU A 56 -5.60 4.55 2.05
N ALA A 57 -4.30 4.84 2.19
CA ALA A 57 -3.74 5.30 3.45
C ALA A 57 -4.25 6.68 3.85
N GLY A 58 -4.33 7.62 2.91
CA GLY A 58 -4.96 8.92 3.14
C GLY A 58 -6.46 8.84 3.47
N GLN A 59 -7.12 7.73 3.14
CA GLN A 59 -8.52 7.45 3.49
C GLN A 59 -8.67 6.67 4.81
N GLY A 60 -7.58 6.32 5.50
CA GLY A 60 -7.61 5.49 6.70
C GLY A 60 -8.02 4.03 6.44
N ARG A 61 -8.02 3.58 5.18
CA ARG A 61 -8.39 2.20 4.79
C ARG A 61 -7.19 1.25 4.75
N ALA A 62 -5.98 1.79 4.71
CA ALA A 62 -4.72 1.06 4.74
C ALA A 62 -3.67 1.90 5.47
N SER A 63 -2.49 1.34 5.71
CA SER A 63 -1.38 2.06 6.35
C SER A 63 -0.08 1.73 5.65
N ILE A 64 0.81 2.71 5.44
CA ILE A 64 2.16 2.42 4.93
C ILE A 64 3.09 2.22 6.11
N LEU A 65 3.73 1.06 6.20
CA LEU A 65 4.64 0.69 7.27
C LEU A 65 6.08 0.63 6.77
N ARG A 66 7.03 1.08 7.58
CA ARG A 66 8.47 0.92 7.36
C ARG A 66 9.14 0.49 8.66
N LYS A 67 9.90 -0.60 8.60
CA LYS A 67 10.50 -1.24 9.80
C LYS A 67 9.46 -1.50 10.91
N GLY A 68 8.24 -1.86 10.53
CA GLY A 68 7.13 -2.12 11.45
C GLY A 68 6.43 -0.89 12.01
N LYS A 69 6.83 0.33 11.63
CA LYS A 69 6.19 1.57 12.08
C LYS A 69 5.39 2.22 10.96
N PRO A 70 4.19 2.78 11.23
CA PRO A 70 3.50 3.58 10.23
C PRO A 70 4.34 4.80 9.86
N VAL A 71 4.43 5.07 8.58
CA VAL A 71 5.13 6.21 8.00
C VAL A 71 4.21 6.96 7.05
N ASP A 72 4.54 8.21 6.81
CA ASP A 72 3.78 9.04 5.89
C ASP A 72 3.80 8.45 4.46
N PRO A 73 2.61 8.17 3.87
CA PRO A 73 2.47 7.66 2.51
C PRO A 73 2.99 8.62 1.43
N ALA A 74 3.05 9.93 1.66
CA ALA A 74 3.51 10.90 0.66
C ALA A 74 5.04 10.94 0.52
N THR A 75 5.77 10.79 1.63
CA THR A 75 7.22 11.06 1.68
C THR A 75 8.10 9.82 1.70
N PHE A 76 7.56 8.62 1.93
CA PHE A 76 8.39 7.41 2.05
C PHE A 76 9.20 7.07 0.79
N LYS A 77 10.40 6.52 1.00
CA LYS A 77 11.32 6.05 -0.05
C LYS A 77 11.87 4.67 0.31
N GLY A 78 12.12 3.86 -0.71
CA GLY A 78 12.66 2.51 -0.57
C GLY A 78 11.62 1.48 -0.15
N VAL A 79 12.08 0.41 0.49
CA VAL A 79 11.23 -0.73 0.90
C VAL A 79 10.19 -0.28 1.93
N TYR A 80 8.93 -0.60 1.65
CA TYR A 80 7.77 -0.31 2.47
C TYR A 80 6.85 -1.53 2.48
N ARG A 81 5.98 -1.60 3.48
CA ARG A 81 4.91 -2.59 3.57
C ARG A 81 3.58 -1.89 3.71
N ILE A 82 2.51 -2.61 3.40
CA ILE A 82 1.16 -2.07 3.47
C ILE A 82 0.43 -2.81 4.59
N GLY A 83 0.17 -2.13 5.70
CA GLY A 83 -0.63 -2.64 6.79
C GLY A 83 -2.12 -2.46 6.52
N GLY A 84 -2.94 -3.18 7.29
CA GLY A 84 -4.38 -2.97 7.31
C GLY A 84 -4.77 -1.58 7.82
N PRO A 85 -6.08 -1.28 7.86
CA PRO A 85 -6.57 -0.06 8.50
C PRO A 85 -6.11 -0.06 9.96
N LEU A 86 -5.39 0.98 10.37
CA LEU A 86 -5.16 1.26 11.79
C LEU A 86 -6.54 1.55 12.39
N ALA A 87 -7.06 0.64 13.22
CA ALA A 87 -8.28 0.91 13.99
C ALA A 87 -8.10 2.27 14.68
N ALA A 88 -9.06 3.18 14.47
CA ALA A 88 -9.01 4.59 14.85
C ALA A 88 -8.33 4.80 16.22
N GLY A 89 -7.06 5.19 16.17
CA GLY A 89 -6.20 5.32 17.32
C GLY A 89 -4.83 5.67 16.79
N ILE A 90 -4.54 6.97 16.73
CA ILE A 90 -3.35 7.65 16.21
C ILE A 90 -3.25 7.88 14.70
N ALA A 91 -4.25 8.56 14.12
CA ALA A 91 -3.99 9.45 13.01
C ALA A 91 -3.92 10.89 13.55
N GLU A 92 -2.79 11.30 14.10
CA GLU A 92 -2.43 12.71 14.03
C GLU A 92 -1.96 12.98 12.59
N PRO A 93 -2.63 13.88 11.84
CA PRO A 93 -2.17 14.26 10.52
C PRO A 93 -0.91 15.11 10.70
N VAL A 94 0.27 14.54 10.44
CA VAL A 94 1.47 15.36 10.23
C VAL A 94 1.34 16.00 8.85
N ALA A 95 0.64 17.12 8.79
CA ALA A 95 0.77 18.08 7.72
C ALA A 95 2.17 18.69 7.82
N ASP A 96 3.16 18.08 7.17
CA ASP A 96 4.44 18.72 6.90
C ASP A 96 4.43 19.23 5.45
N THR A 97 4.07 20.51 5.34
CA THR A 97 4.21 21.34 4.14
C THR A 97 5.70 21.51 3.84
N PRO A 98 6.20 21.21 2.62
CA PRO A 98 7.53 21.67 2.26
C PRO A 98 7.47 23.13 1.79
N ALA A 99 8.15 23.98 2.56
CA ALA A 99 8.82 25.26 2.26
C ALA A 99 8.19 26.25 1.25
#